data_AF-A0A7V1EPD7-F1
#
_entry.id   AF-A0A7V1EPD7-F1
#
_cell.length_a   1.000
_cell.length_b   1.000
_cell.length_c   1.000
_cell.angle_alpha   90.00
_cell.angle_beta   90.00
_cell.angle_gamma   90.00
#
_symmetry.space_group_name_H-M   'P 1'
#
loop_
_entity.id
_entity.type
_entity.pdbx_description
1 polymer ?
#
loop_
_entity_poly.entity_id
_entity_poly.type
_entity_poly.pdbx_seq_one_letter_code
_entity_poly.pdbx_strand_id
1 'polypeptide(L)'
;MKSPQELKQYYSFWETTKDLIDQSIDIMLNLSQSGHPGGSRSKVHGMVSTLLSGAMRWDIREAGKRFADRYVLVAGHANPVVYATLAVLNEAMRIKYKQTGDDK
;
A
#
# COMPACT_ATOMS: atom_id res chain seq x y z
N MET A 1 1.65 -16.24 -5.27
CA MET A 1 2.46 -15.16 -5.86
C MET A 1 2.78 -15.50 -7.31
N LYS A 2 2.61 -14.55 -8.24
CA LYS A 2 3.08 -14.71 -9.63
C LYS A 2 4.62 -14.71 -9.67
N SER A 3 5.22 -15.26 -10.72
CA SER A 3 6.67 -15.25 -10.88
C SER A 3 7.21 -13.81 -11.06
N PRO A 4 8.45 -13.50 -10.66
CA PRO A 4 9.05 -12.19 -10.90
C PRO A 4 9.06 -11.78 -12.39
N GLN A 5 9.22 -12.74 -13.30
CA GLN A 5 9.18 -12.51 -14.74
C GLN A 5 7.81 -12.01 -15.20
N GLU A 6 6.72 -12.62 -14.72
CA GLU A 6 5.36 -12.17 -15.02
C GLU A 6 5.04 -10.81 -14.39
N LEU A 7 5.59 -10.54 -13.21
CA LEU A 7 5.35 -9.30 -12.47
C LEU A 7 6.13 -8.10 -13.01
N LYS A 8 7.21 -8.33 -13.76
CA LYS A 8 8.10 -7.28 -14.29
C LYS A 8 7.34 -6.19 -15.06
N GLN A 9 6.27 -6.55 -15.77
CA GLN A 9 5.43 -5.60 -16.51
C GLN A 9 4.73 -4.56 -15.63
N TYR A 10 4.58 -4.83 -14.32
CA TYR A 10 3.91 -3.94 -13.37
C TYR A 10 4.87 -3.04 -12.59
N TYR A 11 6.20 -3.26 -12.69
CA TYR A 11 7.16 -2.60 -11.82
C TYR A 11 7.18 -1.08 -11.97
N SER A 12 6.98 -0.54 -13.17
CA SER A 12 6.87 0.91 -13.37
C SER A 12 5.69 1.52 -12.61
N PHE A 13 4.54 0.83 -12.59
CA PHE A 13 3.38 1.25 -11.82
C PHE A 13 3.60 1.09 -10.32
N TRP A 14 4.34 0.07 -9.90
CA TRP A 14 4.68 -0.14 -8.49
C TRP A 14 5.65 0.92 -7.97
N GLU A 15 6.63 1.33 -8.76
CA GLU A 15 7.50 2.47 -8.43
C GLU A 15 6.70 3.77 -8.29
N THR A 16 5.78 4.03 -9.23
CA THR A 16 4.88 5.19 -9.13
C THR A 16 4.00 5.12 -7.87
N THR A 17 3.47 3.94 -7.55
CA THR A 17 2.65 3.73 -6.35
C THR A 17 3.47 3.96 -5.08
N LYS A 18 4.71 3.45 -5.03
CA LYS A 18 5.66 3.68 -3.95
C LYS A 18 5.96 5.17 -3.79
N ASP A 19 6.18 5.91 -4.88
CA ASP A 19 6.40 7.36 -4.83
C ASP A 19 5.20 8.11 -4.25
N LEU A 20 3.97 7.74 -4.63
CA LEU A 20 2.75 8.33 -4.05
C LEU A 20 2.63 8.05 -2.54
N ILE A 21 3.02 6.85 -2.10
CA ILE A 21 3.06 6.47 -0.68
C ILE A 21 4.13 7.29 0.05
N ASP A 22 5.34 7.40 -0.49
CA ASP A 22 6.43 8.20 0.10
C ASP A 22 6.01 9.66 0.26
N GLN A 23 5.39 10.27 -0.76
CA GLN A 23 4.89 11.64 -0.67
C GLN A 23 3.77 11.79 0.37
N SER A 24 2.89 10.80 0.49
CA SER A 24 1.84 10.80 1.51
C SER A 24 2.42 10.70 2.94
N ILE A 25 3.50 9.92 3.13
CA ILE A 25 4.27 9.91 4.39
C ILE A 25 4.81 11.32 4.66
N ASP A 26 5.37 11.98 3.65
CA ASP A 26 6.00 13.30 3.81
C ASP A 26 4.99 14.36 4.20
N ILE A 27 3.85 14.41 3.52
CA ILE A 27 2.76 15.33 3.86
C ILE A 27 2.30 15.10 5.31
N MET A 28 2.03 13.84 5.68
CA MET A 28 1.55 13.49 7.02
C MET A 28 2.56 13.87 8.11
N LEU A 29 3.84 13.53 7.93
CA LEU A 29 4.87 13.73 8.94
C LEU A 29 5.38 15.17 9.00
N ASN A 30 5.38 15.88 7.87
CA ASN A 30 5.65 17.31 7.85
C ASN A 30 4.50 18.09 8.50
N LEU A 31 3.23 17.67 8.33
CA LEU A 31 2.13 18.32 9.03
C LEU A 31 2.16 18.06 10.54
N SER A 32 2.40 16.81 10.96
CA SER A 32 2.43 16.46 12.39
C SER A 32 3.69 16.94 13.11
N GLN A 33 4.75 17.28 12.37
CA GLN A 33 6.09 17.58 12.90
C GLN A 33 6.61 16.47 13.84
N SER A 34 6.19 15.22 13.61
CA SER A 34 6.51 14.09 14.48
C SER A 34 6.27 12.76 13.77
N GLY A 35 7.20 11.81 13.91
CA GLY A 35 7.05 10.44 13.44
C GLY A 35 8.36 9.81 12.99
N HIS A 36 8.26 8.68 12.28
CA HIS A 36 9.42 7.87 11.87
C HIS A 36 9.48 7.70 10.34
N PRO A 37 9.98 8.71 9.60
CA PRO A 37 10.02 8.66 8.14
C PRO A 37 10.97 7.57 7.63
N GLY A 38 12.20 7.49 8.17
CA GLY A 38 13.22 6.54 7.69
C GLY A 38 12.77 5.08 7.78
N GLY A 39 12.24 4.67 8.94
CA GLY A 39 11.74 3.32 9.15
C GLY A 39 10.51 2.97 8.30
N SER A 40 9.76 3.97 7.85
CA SER A 40 8.58 3.81 6.99
C SER A 40 8.97 3.68 5.52
N ARG A 41 9.74 4.63 5.01
CA ARG A 41 10.21 4.66 3.61
C ARG A 41 11.03 3.41 3.24
N SER A 42 11.85 2.92 4.17
CA SER A 42 12.66 1.70 3.96
C SER A 42 11.82 0.44 3.72
N LYS A 43 10.52 0.45 4.00
CA LYS A 43 9.61 -0.70 3.88
C LYS A 43 8.64 -0.58 2.71
N VAL A 44 8.59 0.54 1.98
CA VAL A 44 7.54 0.78 0.97
C VAL A 44 7.61 -0.24 -0.17
N HIS A 45 8.79 -0.58 -0.69
CA HIS A 45 8.91 -1.63 -1.72
C HIS A 45 8.40 -2.99 -1.21
N GLY A 46 8.73 -3.35 0.03
CA GLY A 46 8.23 -4.57 0.68
C GLY A 46 6.71 -4.54 0.83
N MET A 47 6.15 -3.40 1.21
CA MET A 47 4.71 -3.19 1.34
C MET A 47 4.00 -3.35 -0.01
N VAL A 48 4.43 -2.61 -1.04
CA VAL A 48 3.84 -2.64 -2.39
C VAL A 48 3.93 -4.04 -3.00
N SER A 49 5.10 -4.68 -2.94
CA SER A 49 5.27 -6.04 -3.46
C SER A 49 4.42 -7.06 -2.70
N THR A 50 4.34 -7.00 -1.37
CA THR A 50 3.52 -7.92 -0.57
C THR A 50 2.04 -7.84 -0.96
N LEU A 51 1.53 -6.62 -1.10
CA LEU A 51 0.11 -6.36 -1.35
C LEU A 51 -0.30 -6.59 -2.82
N LEU A 52 0.55 -6.28 -3.80
CA LEU A 52 0.18 -6.28 -5.22
C LEU A 52 0.69 -7.48 -6.03
N SER A 53 1.66 -8.26 -5.52
CA SER A 53 2.20 -9.44 -6.22
C SER A 53 1.31 -10.69 -6.15
N GLY A 54 0.27 -10.65 -5.31
CA GLY A 54 -0.48 -11.84 -4.91
C GLY A 54 0.32 -12.76 -3.98
N ALA A 55 1.33 -12.24 -3.28
CA ALA A 55 1.95 -12.93 -2.14
C ALA A 55 0.99 -13.00 -0.95
N MET A 56 0.27 -11.91 -0.68
CA MET A 56 -0.78 -11.85 0.33
C MET A 56 -2.15 -12.01 -0.31
N ARG A 57 -2.99 -12.90 0.24
CA ARG A 57 -4.42 -12.99 -0.06
C ARG A 57 -5.17 -11.99 0.81
N TRP A 58 -5.57 -10.87 0.24
CA TRP A 58 -6.30 -9.83 0.96
C TRP A 58 -7.22 -9.06 0.02
N ASP A 59 -8.07 -8.21 0.59
CA ASP A 59 -8.99 -7.35 -0.15
C ASP A 59 -9.21 -6.07 0.63
N ILE A 60 -8.83 -4.93 0.07
CA ILE A 60 -8.97 -3.62 0.73
C ILE A 60 -10.44 -3.25 0.98
N ARG A 61 -11.36 -3.80 0.19
CA ARG A 61 -12.81 -3.56 0.33
C ARG A 61 -13.49 -4.52 1.30
N GLU A 62 -12.81 -5.59 1.69
CA GLU A 62 -13.34 -6.62 2.59
C GLU A 62 -12.28 -6.98 3.65
N ALA A 63 -12.02 -6.06 4.58
CA ALA A 63 -11.01 -6.25 5.64
C ALA A 63 -11.24 -7.52 6.50
N GLY A 64 -12.48 -7.98 6.61
CA GLY A 64 -12.87 -9.19 7.35
C GLY A 64 -12.90 -10.48 6.52
N LYS A 65 -12.36 -10.47 5.29
CA LYS A 65 -12.45 -11.60 4.36
C LYS A 65 -11.95 -12.90 4.97
N ARG A 66 -12.79 -13.94 4.91
CA ARG A 66 -12.47 -15.25 5.49
C ARG A 66 -11.23 -15.85 4.81
N PHE A 67 -10.32 -16.38 5.62
CA PHE A 67 -9.02 -16.93 5.20
C PHE A 67 -8.09 -15.92 4.52
N ALA A 68 -8.31 -14.62 4.69
CA ALA A 68 -7.32 -13.63 4.28
C ALA A 68 -6.05 -13.77 5.11
N ASP A 69 -4.92 -13.54 4.46
CA ASP A 69 -3.63 -13.43 5.12
C ASP A 69 -3.60 -12.18 5.99
N ARG A 70 -2.78 -12.21 7.04
CA ARG A 70 -2.68 -11.11 8.01
C ARG A 70 -1.30 -10.47 7.93
N TYR A 71 -1.31 -9.16 7.72
CA TYR A 71 -0.12 -8.34 7.85
C TYR A 71 -0.03 -7.79 9.28
N VAL A 72 1.13 -7.95 9.92
CA VAL A 72 1.41 -7.40 11.26
C VAL A 72 2.72 -6.61 11.21
N LEU A 73 2.64 -5.31 11.45
CA LEU A 73 3.82 -4.46 11.58
C LEU A 73 4.35 -4.52 13.01
N VAL A 74 5.35 -5.37 13.26
CA VAL A 74 6.00 -5.48 14.59
C VAL A 74 6.75 -4.20 14.95
N ALA A 75 7.42 -3.56 13.99
CA ALA A 75 8.06 -2.27 14.17
C ALA A 75 7.03 -1.13 14.10
N GLY A 76 6.14 -1.06 15.08
CA GLY A 76 4.96 -0.19 15.06
C GLY A 76 5.24 1.32 14.93
N HIS A 77 6.45 1.77 15.29
CA HIS A 77 6.87 3.16 15.06
C HIS A 77 6.87 3.54 13.57
N ALA A 78 7.07 2.56 12.67
CA ALA A 78 7.00 2.74 11.23
C ALA A 78 5.56 2.68 10.68
N ASN A 79 4.53 2.88 11.52
CA ASN A 79 3.13 2.92 11.07
C ASN A 79 2.81 3.92 9.93
N PRO A 80 3.58 5.00 9.69
CA PRO A 80 3.26 5.90 8.57
C PRO A 80 3.17 5.18 7.22
N VAL A 81 3.98 4.14 7.00
CA VAL A 81 3.92 3.34 5.76
C VAL A 81 2.58 2.65 5.58
N VAL A 82 1.98 2.14 6.66
CA VAL A 82 0.70 1.44 6.61
C VAL A 82 -0.41 2.43 6.27
N TYR A 83 -0.47 3.55 6.99
CA TYR A 83 -1.52 4.54 6.79
C TYR A 83 -1.42 5.22 5.42
N ALA A 84 -0.22 5.60 4.98
CA ALA A 84 0.00 6.18 3.66
C ALA A 84 -0.37 5.19 2.54
N THR A 85 0.00 3.91 2.68
CA THR A 85 -0.38 2.86 1.72
C THR A 85 -1.89 2.72 1.62
N LEU A 86 -2.59 2.62 2.75
CA LEU A 86 -4.05 2.50 2.76
C LEU A 86 -4.71 3.74 2.18
N ALA A 87 -4.20 4.94 2.43
CA ALA A 87 -4.73 6.18 1.86
C ALA A 87 -4.65 6.17 0.32
N VAL A 88 -3.47 5.85 -0.24
CA VAL A 88 -3.26 5.79 -1.69
C VAL A 88 -4.15 4.73 -2.35
N LEU A 89 -4.21 3.53 -1.77
CA LEU A 89 -4.99 2.43 -2.36
C LEU A 89 -6.51 2.66 -2.25
N ASN A 90 -7.00 3.19 -1.13
CA ASN A 90 -8.42 3.56 -1.00
C ASN A 90 -8.81 4.65 -2.00
N GLU A 91 -7.95 5.64 -2.22
CA GLU A 91 -8.20 6.68 -3.21
C GLU A 91 -8.25 6.10 -4.63
N ALA A 92 -7.36 5.17 -4.96
CA ALA A 92 -7.42 4.46 -6.24
C ALA A 92 -8.75 3.72 -6.44
N MET A 93 -9.26 3.04 -5.40
CA MET A 93 -10.57 2.37 -5.45
C MET A 93 -11.71 3.36 -5.60
N ARG A 94 -11.67 4.50 -4.90
CA ARG A 94 -12.67 5.56 -5.02
C ARG A 94 -12.69 6.17 -6.42
N ILE A 95 -11.52 6.43 -7.01
CA ILE A 95 -11.41 6.90 -8.40
C ILE A 95 -11.99 5.86 -9.34
N LYS A 96 -11.67 4.58 -9.15
CA LYS A 96 -12.16 3.51 -10.00
C LYS A 96 -13.68 3.38 -9.93
N TYR A 97 -14.27 3.42 -8.73
CA TYR A 97 -15.72 3.45 -8.54
C TYR A 97 -16.38 4.59 -9.30
N LYS A 98 -15.84 5.81 -9.22
CA LYS A 98 -16.38 6.95 -9.96
C LYS A 98 -16.32 6.79 -11.49
N GLN A 99 -15.35 6.04 -11.99
CA GLN A 99 -15.20 5.78 -13.42
C GLN A 99 -16.14 4.68 -13.93
N THR A 100 -16.39 3.65 -13.12
CA THR A 100 -17.10 2.44 -13.56
C THR A 100 -18.53 2.34 -13.03
N GLY A 101 -18.84 3.02 -11.93
CA GLY A 101 -20.07 2.82 -11.16
C GLY A 101 -20.11 1.48 -10.42
N ASP A 102 -19.04 0.69 -10.49
CA ASP A 102 -18.96 -0.66 -9.92
C ASP A 102 -18.48 -0.60 -8.47
N ASP A 103 -19.39 -0.94 -7.54
CA ASP A 103 -19.11 -1.01 -6.11
C ASP A 103 -18.21 -2.19 -5.71
N LYS A 104 -17.87 -3.07 -6.67
CA LYS A 104 -17.14 -4.34 -6.48
C LYS A 104 -15.87 -4.48 -7.30
#